data_AF-A0ABD3NQ96-F1
#
_entry.id   AF-A0ABD3NQ96-F1
#
_cell.length_a   1.000
_cell.length_b   1.000
_cell.length_c   1.000
_cell.angle_alpha   90.00
_cell.angle_beta   90.00
_cell.angle_gamma   90.00
#
_symmetry.space_group_name_H-M   'P 1'
#
loop_
_entity.id
_entity.type
_entity.pdbx_description
1 polymer ?
#
loop_
_entity_poly.entity_id
_entity_poly.type
_entity_poly.pdbx_seq_one_letter_code
_entity_poly.pdbx_strand_id
1 'polypeptide(L)'
;MDTKLAFLVLMLLIAANFTALVINAWYMLPNPIDTNAVSKALDRSVEVTGEKRGFKRRIRQGDNSNKNNISDAEMQKEPIRYDKISSLIKTAYGIVHQLPSIPPKRRMIPGTYDGYTIPSDAVTNLTYFLQSRIRDDEEERPLYLYNPSLLSLDEETIDRTIIDNLNVGEAAYIATYRVSNFGNCHGPGRGVPATYHNYIGIALLDEDLNIIQQDGEYCDVVIDLNEQLFGPKRGKTPQSLQDCQIYTAPSNPHTTIFNLLLLQCNEYVMPIRLTVSGAFDEQQSTKGEEVTLHNKYGSKLQLTALHKPYMIIRNGKNMHHFGPGYIETWPSGPHEYVKMDFSSYPFVNSASMKAPGLEPDSSYKTPDNNLIDRDSGSACCVPIHWAENGETKQLLMGFSHRKTRKVPKKDSYNYVSRVYAFEPKPPFNIVARSGLFCLGFANHGSTDAEITQSDNEQLQGSANDYKLTIQQVEYDCPRIHFVTGITEKLHDQNTVIVSYGVNDCYPRMVEINKSFLVDLLKGLGLV
;
A
#
# COMPACT_ATOMS: atom_id res chain seq x y z
N MET A 1 -4.48 54.32 37.23
CA MET A 1 -5.02 52.99 37.56
C MET A 1 -4.60 52.66 38.98
N ASP A 2 -5.53 52.24 39.81
CA ASP A 2 -5.23 51.82 41.19
C ASP A 2 -4.27 50.63 41.15
N THR A 3 -3.12 50.78 41.81
CA THR A 3 -2.10 49.73 41.94
C THR A 3 -2.66 48.40 42.45
N LYS A 4 -3.73 48.42 43.26
CA LYS A 4 -4.42 47.21 43.73
C LYS A 4 -5.18 46.51 42.61
N LEU A 5 -5.82 47.28 41.72
CA LEU A 5 -6.54 46.73 40.58
C LEU A 5 -5.57 46.12 39.55
N ALA A 6 -4.43 46.77 39.30
CA ALA A 6 -3.40 46.25 38.42
C ALA A 6 -2.80 44.93 38.92
N PHE A 7 -2.52 44.84 40.23
CA PHE A 7 -2.05 43.60 40.86
C PHE A 7 -3.08 42.47 40.76
N LEU A 8 -4.37 42.77 40.98
CA LEU A 8 -5.44 41.78 40.93
C LEU A 8 -5.64 41.23 39.50
N VAL A 9 -5.57 42.10 38.49
CA VAL A 9 -5.62 41.68 37.07
C VAL A 9 -4.41 40.82 36.69
N LEU A 10 -3.21 41.17 37.15
CA LEU A 10 -2.00 40.37 36.90
C LEU A 10 -2.11 38.98 37.53
N MET A 11 -2.59 38.88 38.77
CA MET A 11 -2.76 37.59 39.45
C MET A 11 -3.82 36.71 38.77
N LEU A 12 -4.91 37.31 38.26
CA LEU A 12 -5.92 36.60 37.46
C LEU A 12 -5.36 36.06 36.15
N LEU A 13 -4.52 36.84 35.46
CA LEU A 13 -3.87 36.41 34.21
C LEU A 13 -2.86 35.28 34.46
N ILE A 14 -2.10 35.34 35.55
CA ILE A 14 -1.17 34.27 35.94
C ILE A 14 -1.95 32.98 36.27
N ALA A 15 -3.03 33.09 37.05
CA ALA A 15 -3.87 31.94 37.39
C ALA A 15 -4.54 31.31 36.17
N ALA A 16 -5.03 32.14 35.22
CA ALA A 16 -5.61 31.66 33.97
C ALA A 16 -4.57 30.93 33.10
N ASN A 17 -3.37 31.49 32.94
CA ASN A 17 -2.28 30.85 32.19
C ASN A 17 -1.81 29.55 32.85
N PHE A 18 -1.68 29.53 34.18
CA PHE A 18 -1.30 28.32 34.91
C PHE A 18 -2.38 27.23 34.76
N THR A 19 -3.65 27.58 34.83
CA THR A 19 -4.77 26.64 34.63
C THR A 19 -4.76 26.07 33.21
N ALA A 20 -4.55 26.91 32.20
CA ALA A 20 -4.43 26.49 30.80
C ALA A 20 -3.22 25.56 30.59
N LEU A 21 -2.09 25.83 31.25
CA LEU A 21 -0.91 24.97 31.21
C LEU A 21 -1.19 23.60 31.86
N VAL A 22 -1.82 23.56 33.02
CA VAL A 22 -2.17 22.30 33.72
C VAL A 22 -3.15 21.47 32.91
N ILE A 23 -4.16 22.09 32.29
CA ILE A 23 -5.11 21.39 31.40
C ILE A 23 -4.38 20.80 30.18
N ASN A 24 -3.51 21.58 29.53
CA ASN A 24 -2.72 21.07 28.40
C ASN A 24 -1.77 19.95 28.82
N ALA A 25 -1.11 20.08 29.99
CA ALA A 25 -0.25 19.03 30.54
C ALA A 25 -1.06 17.77 30.85
N TRP A 26 -2.26 17.88 31.42
CA TRP A 26 -3.16 16.74 31.67
C TRP A 26 -3.54 16.03 30.38
N TYR A 27 -3.87 16.76 29.31
CA TYR A 27 -4.19 16.18 28.00
C TYR A 27 -2.98 15.51 27.32
N MET A 28 -1.76 15.86 27.73
CA MET A 28 -0.51 15.30 27.19
C MET A 28 0.07 14.18 28.05
N LEU A 29 -0.43 13.95 29.27
CA LEU A 29 -0.04 12.80 30.07
C LEU A 29 -0.69 11.54 29.48
N PRO A 30 0.07 10.45 29.27
CA PRO A 30 -0.51 9.16 28.89
C PRO A 30 -1.51 8.72 29.97
N ASN A 31 -2.62 8.11 29.54
CA ASN A 31 -3.62 7.54 30.46
C ASN A 31 -2.92 6.72 31.55
N PRO A 32 -3.38 6.76 32.81
CA PRO A 32 -2.76 6.01 33.89
C PRO A 32 -2.67 4.53 33.49
N ILE A 33 -1.43 4.06 33.39
CA ILE A 33 -1.08 2.67 33.13
C ILE A 33 -1.78 1.83 34.19
N ASP A 34 -2.51 0.80 33.77
CA ASP A 34 -3.11 -0.17 34.69
C ASP A 34 -1.98 -0.89 35.43
N THR A 35 -1.72 -0.45 36.66
CA THR A 35 -0.66 -0.99 37.52
C THR A 35 -0.86 -2.47 37.83
N ASN A 36 -2.07 -3.02 37.65
CA ASN A 36 -2.33 -4.45 37.79
C ASN A 36 -1.79 -5.28 36.62
N ALA A 37 -1.61 -4.68 35.44
CA ALA A 37 -1.00 -5.35 34.28
C ALA A 37 0.53 -5.43 34.44
N VAL A 38 1.14 -4.43 35.09
CA VAL A 38 2.59 -4.38 35.34
C VAL A 38 3.00 -5.34 36.47
N SER A 39 2.20 -5.48 37.54
CA SER A 39 2.52 -6.46 38.59
C SER A 39 2.41 -7.91 38.10
N LYS A 40 1.42 -8.22 37.25
CA LYS A 40 1.29 -9.54 36.60
C LYS A 40 2.42 -9.86 35.62
N ALA A 41 3.05 -8.84 35.03
CA ALA A 41 4.21 -9.01 34.15
C ALA A 41 5.50 -9.22 34.94
N LEU A 42 5.67 -8.55 36.08
CA LEU A 42 6.84 -8.76 36.95
C LEU A 42 6.82 -10.12 37.65
N ASP A 43 5.66 -10.60 38.13
CA ASP A 43 5.55 -11.90 38.80
C ASP A 43 5.80 -13.10 37.86
N ARG A 44 5.74 -12.91 36.53
CA ARG A 44 6.07 -13.96 35.54
C ARG A 44 7.56 -14.02 35.17
N SER A 45 8.40 -13.10 35.66
CA SER A 45 9.79 -12.98 35.24
C SER A 45 10.83 -13.49 36.26
N VAL A 46 10.41 -14.02 37.42
CA VAL A 46 11.32 -14.35 38.53
C VAL A 46 11.54 -15.87 38.77
N GLU A 47 10.84 -16.77 38.08
CA GLU A 47 11.11 -18.22 38.21
C GLU A 47 11.42 -18.88 36.86
N VAL A 48 12.65 -18.75 36.35
CA VAL A 48 13.35 -19.88 35.68
C VAL A 48 14.87 -19.65 35.74
N THR A 49 15.53 -20.09 36.81
CA THR A 49 16.94 -20.51 36.71
C THR A 49 17.14 -21.82 37.46
N GLY A 50 17.49 -22.85 36.69
CA GLY A 50 18.19 -24.04 37.18
C GLY A 50 17.33 -25.31 37.28
N GLU A 51 17.48 -26.24 36.34
CA GLU A 51 18.15 -27.51 36.64
C GLU A 51 18.33 -28.41 35.40
N LYS A 52 19.37 -29.24 35.48
CA LYS A 52 19.89 -30.16 34.46
C LYS A 52 19.14 -31.51 34.43
N ARG A 53 19.38 -32.26 33.34
CA ARG A 53 19.11 -33.71 33.09
C ARG A 53 17.65 -33.96 32.70
N GLY A 54 17.29 -34.78 31.73
CA GLY A 54 17.96 -35.81 30.95
C GLY A 54 16.88 -36.80 30.49
N PHE A 55 17.23 -37.68 29.55
CA PHE A 55 16.50 -38.89 29.14
C PHE A 55 15.39 -38.82 28.06
N LYS A 56 15.68 -39.57 26.99
CA LYS A 56 14.77 -40.13 25.97
C LYS A 56 13.57 -40.85 26.59
N ARG A 57 12.40 -40.76 25.96
CA ARG A 57 11.55 -41.94 25.72
C ARG A 57 10.62 -41.77 24.50
N ARG A 58 10.72 -42.77 23.62
CA ARG A 58 9.85 -43.12 22.49
C ARG A 58 8.62 -43.89 23.02
N ILE A 59 7.64 -44.15 22.14
CA ILE A 59 6.47 -45.09 22.23
C ILE A 59 5.14 -44.33 22.52
N ARG A 60 4.01 -44.48 21.81
CA ARG A 60 3.50 -45.52 20.87
C ARG A 60 2.43 -44.94 19.92
N GLN A 61 2.37 -45.52 18.72
CA GLN A 61 1.14 -45.64 17.93
C GLN A 61 0.02 -46.28 18.76
N GLY A 62 -1.17 -45.71 18.67
CA GLY A 62 -2.43 -46.35 19.02
C GLY A 62 -3.38 -46.15 17.85
N ASP A 63 -3.49 -47.18 17.01
CA ASP A 63 -4.65 -47.41 16.16
C ASP A 63 -5.88 -47.58 17.07
N ASN A 64 -6.96 -46.87 16.76
CA ASN A 64 -8.28 -47.49 16.69
C ASN A 64 -9.28 -46.59 15.98
N SER A 65 -9.70 -47.11 14.83
CA SER A 65 -10.94 -46.90 14.12
C SER A 65 -12.12 -46.37 14.95
N ASN A 66 -12.68 -45.26 14.51
CA ASN A 66 -14.13 -45.16 14.33
C ASN A 66 -14.45 -44.21 13.17
N LYS A 67 -14.73 -44.81 12.01
CA LYS A 67 -15.36 -44.17 10.87
C LYS A 67 -16.79 -43.82 11.26
N ASN A 68 -17.03 -42.56 11.57
CA ASN A 68 -18.34 -41.97 11.42
C ASN A 68 -18.30 -41.07 10.20
N ASN A 69 -19.04 -41.49 9.16
CA ASN A 69 -19.36 -40.71 7.99
C ASN A 69 -20.13 -39.46 8.45
N ILE A 70 -19.41 -38.37 8.65
CA ILE A 70 -19.95 -37.02 8.69
C ILE A 70 -19.74 -36.49 7.28
N SER A 71 -20.83 -36.09 6.63
CA SER A 71 -20.83 -35.47 5.31
C SER A 71 -19.76 -34.38 5.20
N ASP A 72 -18.94 -34.42 4.15
CA ASP A 72 -17.90 -33.45 3.77
C ASP A 72 -18.42 -32.00 3.55
N ALA A 73 -19.69 -31.71 3.89
CA ALA A 73 -20.33 -30.42 3.69
C ALA A 73 -20.29 -29.49 4.91
N GLU A 74 -19.80 -29.95 6.07
CA GLU A 74 -19.83 -29.17 7.32
C GLU A 74 -18.51 -29.23 8.11
N MET A 75 -17.38 -29.34 7.41
CA MET A 75 -16.09 -29.00 8.04
C MET A 75 -16.18 -27.53 8.42
N GLN A 76 -16.39 -27.26 9.71
CA GLN A 76 -16.50 -25.91 10.25
C GLN A 76 -15.22 -25.17 9.85
N LYS A 77 -15.29 -24.38 8.77
CA LYS A 77 -14.21 -23.51 8.33
C LYS A 77 -13.89 -22.59 9.50
N GLU A 78 -12.85 -22.93 10.26
CA GLU A 78 -12.44 -22.15 11.41
C GLU A 78 -12.18 -20.71 10.95
N PRO A 79 -12.59 -19.71 11.74
CA PRO A 79 -12.35 -18.32 11.39
C PRO A 79 -10.84 -18.06 11.35
N ILE A 80 -10.35 -17.55 10.22
CA ILE A 80 -8.95 -17.13 10.12
C ILE A 80 -8.76 -15.84 10.91
N ARG A 81 -7.75 -15.80 11.79
CA ARG A 81 -7.33 -14.53 12.41
C ARG A 81 -6.71 -13.61 11.37
N TYR A 82 -6.98 -12.31 11.46
CA TYR A 82 -6.49 -11.34 10.48
C TYR A 82 -4.95 -11.33 10.34
N ASP A 83 -4.24 -11.58 11.44
CA ASP A 83 -2.78 -11.59 11.54
C ASP A 83 -2.13 -12.96 11.27
N LYS A 84 -2.93 -14.00 10.97
CA LYS A 84 -2.39 -15.34 10.71
C LYS A 84 -1.49 -15.36 9.48
N ILE A 85 -1.88 -14.69 8.40
CA ILE A 85 -1.10 -14.67 7.16
C ILE A 85 0.22 -13.94 7.35
N SER A 86 0.19 -12.75 7.98
CA SER A 86 1.39 -12.03 8.42
C SER A 86 2.40 -12.95 9.09
N SER A 87 1.97 -13.81 10.02
CA SER A 87 2.87 -14.75 10.72
C SER A 87 3.53 -15.82 9.84
N LEU A 88 2.89 -16.20 8.73
CA LEU A 88 3.38 -17.24 7.83
C LEU A 88 4.31 -16.70 6.75
N ILE A 89 4.17 -15.41 6.41
CA ILE A 89 5.01 -14.73 5.42
C ILE A 89 6.10 -13.88 6.08
N LYS A 90 6.38 -14.05 7.38
CA LYS A 90 7.43 -13.28 8.08
C LYS A 90 8.81 -13.42 7.45
N THR A 91 9.08 -14.57 6.84
CA THR A 91 10.33 -14.84 6.12
C THR A 91 10.33 -14.34 4.69
N ALA A 92 9.21 -13.79 4.19
CA ALA A 92 9.17 -13.21 2.85
C ALA A 92 10.07 -11.98 2.81
N TYR A 93 10.86 -11.88 1.74
CA TYR A 93 11.67 -10.70 1.48
C TYR A 93 10.75 -9.50 1.22
N GLY A 94 10.94 -8.45 2.01
CA GLY A 94 10.17 -7.21 1.96
C GLY A 94 11.08 -6.02 1.74
N ILE A 95 10.62 -5.06 0.94
CA ILE A 95 11.33 -3.80 0.70
C ILE A 95 10.41 -2.64 1.01
N VAL A 96 10.94 -1.66 1.72
CA VAL A 96 10.35 -0.34 1.93
C VAL A 96 11.12 0.66 1.08
N HIS A 97 10.42 1.43 0.25
CA HIS A 97 11.07 2.44 -0.56
C HIS A 97 11.05 3.83 0.06
N GLN A 98 12.11 4.55 -0.22
CA GLN A 98 12.21 5.99 -0.10
C GLN A 98 12.83 6.51 -1.39
N LEU A 99 12.25 7.57 -1.96
CA LEU A 99 12.74 8.17 -3.19
C LEU A 99 13.99 9.01 -2.89
N PRO A 100 15.19 8.64 -3.40
CA PRO A 100 16.44 9.35 -3.11
C PRO A 100 16.44 10.78 -3.63
N SER A 101 15.66 11.08 -4.68
CA SER A 101 15.50 12.45 -5.18
C SER A 101 14.91 13.42 -4.15
N ILE A 102 14.10 12.94 -3.20
CA ILE A 102 13.53 13.78 -2.15
C ILE A 102 14.67 14.29 -1.25
N PRO A 103 14.76 15.60 -0.95
CA PRO A 103 15.81 16.13 -0.08
C PRO A 103 15.84 15.43 1.29
N PRO A 104 17.01 15.10 1.86
CA PRO A 104 17.09 14.32 3.11
C PRO A 104 16.31 14.91 4.29
N LYS A 105 16.17 16.25 4.35
CA LYS A 105 15.36 16.95 5.37
C LYS A 105 13.84 16.76 5.22
N ARG A 106 13.37 16.44 4.01
CA ARG A 106 11.98 16.19 3.66
C ARG A 106 11.65 14.70 3.58
N ARG A 107 12.65 13.83 3.67
CA ARG A 107 12.45 12.38 3.62
C ARG A 107 11.72 11.90 4.88
N MET A 108 10.83 10.92 4.71
CA MET A 108 10.15 10.26 5.84
C MET A 108 11.16 9.73 6.86
N ILE A 109 12.14 8.94 6.41
CA ILE A 109 13.35 8.57 7.15
C ILE A 109 14.38 9.68 6.92
N PRO A 110 14.65 10.53 7.92
CA PRO A 110 15.55 11.66 7.74
C PRO A 110 16.99 11.17 7.54
N GLY A 111 17.71 11.85 6.66
CA GLY A 111 19.14 11.61 6.44
C GLY A 111 20.03 12.68 7.08
N THR A 112 21.32 12.61 6.76
CA THR A 112 22.25 13.70 7.05
C THR A 112 22.12 14.80 5.99
N TYR A 113 22.07 16.06 6.43
CA TYR A 113 22.00 17.23 5.55
C TYR A 113 22.69 18.43 6.21
N ASP A 114 23.47 19.22 5.46
CA ASP A 114 24.24 20.38 5.95
C ASP A 114 25.11 20.10 7.19
N GLY A 115 25.68 18.90 7.28
CA GLY A 115 26.48 18.46 8.44
C GLY A 115 25.65 18.14 9.69
N TYR A 116 24.32 18.26 9.62
CA TYR A 116 23.39 17.86 10.67
C TYR A 116 22.84 16.45 10.35
N THR A 117 23.18 15.49 11.21
CA THR A 117 22.60 14.15 11.15
C THR A 117 21.33 14.14 11.99
N ILE A 118 20.18 14.04 11.33
CA ILE A 118 18.93 13.76 12.04
C ILE A 118 18.99 12.27 12.44
N PRO A 119 18.75 11.94 13.72
CA PRO A 119 18.68 10.55 14.15
C PRO A 119 17.66 9.75 13.32
N SER A 120 18.02 8.55 12.88
CA SER A 120 17.14 7.69 12.08
C SER A 120 15.86 7.31 12.83
N ASP A 121 15.91 7.28 14.17
CA ASP A 121 14.76 7.03 15.05
C ASP A 121 13.85 8.27 15.23
N ALA A 122 14.17 9.44 14.67
CA ALA A 122 13.36 10.64 14.81
C ALA A 122 11.92 10.45 14.29
N VAL A 123 11.72 9.56 13.31
CA VAL A 123 10.39 9.19 12.78
C VAL A 123 9.50 8.53 13.83
N THR A 124 10.12 7.80 14.75
CA THR A 124 9.45 7.11 15.85
C THR A 124 9.00 8.09 16.95
N ASN A 125 9.62 9.27 17.00
CA ASN A 125 9.34 10.28 18.00
C ASN A 125 8.10 11.09 17.60
N LEU A 126 6.98 10.86 18.30
CA LEU A 126 5.72 11.58 18.07
C LEU A 126 5.88 13.10 18.14
N THR A 127 6.72 13.60 19.05
CA THR A 127 6.98 15.05 19.18
C THR A 127 7.68 15.58 17.93
N TYR A 128 8.74 14.92 17.46
CA TYR A 128 9.41 15.29 16.21
C TYR A 128 8.45 15.23 15.02
N PHE A 129 7.67 14.16 14.90
CA PHE A 129 6.66 14.00 13.86
C PHE A 129 5.64 15.15 13.87
N LEU A 130 5.05 15.47 15.02
CA LEU A 130 4.07 16.55 15.14
C LEU A 130 4.69 17.92 14.88
N GLN A 131 5.90 18.18 15.41
CA GLN A 131 6.63 19.44 15.20
C GLN A 131 6.99 19.65 13.74
N SER A 132 7.46 18.60 13.05
CA SER A 132 7.84 18.68 11.62
C SER A 132 6.67 19.05 10.71
N ARG A 133 5.42 18.80 11.15
CA ARG A 133 4.19 19.06 10.38
C ARG A 133 3.61 20.45 10.57
N ILE A 134 3.91 21.09 11.69
CA ILE A 134 3.46 22.45 12.00
C ILE A 134 4.48 23.51 11.59
N ARG A 135 5.58 23.11 10.91
CA ARG A 135 6.55 24.05 10.35
C ARG A 135 5.87 24.98 9.35
N ASP A 136 6.16 26.27 9.46
CA ASP A 136 5.57 27.29 8.59
C ASP A 136 6.05 27.13 7.15
N ASP A 137 7.34 26.81 6.97
CA ASP A 137 7.90 26.48 5.67
C ASP A 137 7.49 25.07 5.23
N GLU A 138 6.81 25.01 4.08
CA GLU A 138 6.40 23.75 3.48
C GLU A 138 7.59 22.89 3.04
N GLU A 139 8.69 23.51 2.63
CA GLU A 139 9.91 22.81 2.23
C GLU A 139 10.66 22.17 3.41
N GLU A 140 10.19 22.40 4.64
CA GLU A 140 10.67 21.72 5.84
C GLU A 140 9.75 20.59 6.31
N ARG A 141 8.59 20.39 5.67
CA ARG A 141 7.66 19.33 6.05
C ARG A 141 8.05 17.99 5.41
N PRO A 142 8.04 16.88 6.17
CA PRO A 142 8.36 15.57 5.65
C PRO A 142 7.32 15.12 4.61
N LEU A 143 7.81 14.41 3.60
CA LEU A 143 7.08 13.74 2.55
C LEU A 143 7.10 12.24 2.82
N TYR A 144 5.93 11.66 2.71
CA TYR A 144 5.66 10.26 2.95
C TYR A 144 5.21 9.61 1.65
N LEU A 145 5.52 8.33 1.50
CA LEU A 145 5.18 7.55 0.32
C LEU A 145 4.05 6.57 0.67
N TYR A 146 3.06 6.43 -0.20
CA TYR A 146 1.93 5.53 -0.04
C TYR A 146 1.64 4.77 -1.31
N ASN A 147 0.82 3.74 -1.14
CA ASN A 147 0.06 3.11 -2.21
C ASN A 147 0.96 2.72 -3.40
N PRO A 148 2.05 1.96 -3.15
CA PRO A 148 2.99 1.60 -4.19
C PRO A 148 2.32 0.71 -5.24
N SER A 149 2.57 0.96 -6.52
CA SER A 149 2.17 0.05 -7.60
C SER A 149 3.38 -0.27 -8.48
N LEU A 150 3.34 -1.41 -9.15
CA LEU A 150 4.41 -1.91 -10.00
C LEU A 150 3.86 -2.31 -11.36
N LEU A 151 4.53 -1.85 -12.42
CA LEU A 151 4.40 -2.36 -13.77
C LEU A 151 5.68 -3.14 -14.11
N SER A 152 5.53 -4.42 -14.47
CA SER A 152 6.64 -5.24 -14.98
C SER A 152 7.01 -4.80 -16.40
N LEU A 153 8.31 -4.69 -16.70
CA LEU A 153 8.85 -4.37 -18.02
C LEU A 153 9.18 -5.63 -18.82
N ASP A 154 8.19 -6.49 -18.98
CA ASP A 154 8.34 -7.76 -19.71
C ASP A 154 8.26 -7.56 -21.23
N GLU A 155 9.40 -7.78 -21.92
CA GLU A 155 9.52 -7.69 -23.39
C GLU A 155 8.58 -8.65 -24.14
N GLU A 156 8.09 -9.73 -23.50
CA GLU A 156 7.13 -10.65 -24.14
C GLU A 156 5.73 -10.03 -24.28
N THR A 157 5.40 -9.04 -23.45
CA THR A 157 4.06 -8.44 -23.39
C THR A 157 4.04 -6.96 -23.74
N ILE A 158 5.12 -6.22 -23.49
CA ILE A 158 5.21 -4.78 -23.69
C ILE A 158 5.99 -4.47 -24.97
N ASP A 159 5.52 -3.48 -25.72
CA ASP A 159 6.21 -3.00 -26.91
C ASP A 159 7.63 -2.51 -26.55
N ARG A 160 8.62 -3.05 -27.25
CA ARG A 160 10.04 -2.75 -27.01
C ARG A 160 10.36 -1.26 -27.07
N THR A 161 9.62 -0.48 -27.84
CA THR A 161 9.81 0.99 -27.90
C THR A 161 9.57 1.67 -26.55
N ILE A 162 8.68 1.15 -25.69
CA ILE A 162 8.47 1.67 -24.33
C ILE A 162 9.73 1.44 -23.48
N ILE A 163 10.34 0.26 -23.61
CA ILE A 163 11.54 -0.15 -22.87
C ILE A 163 12.77 0.60 -23.39
N ASP A 164 12.94 0.64 -24.72
CA ASP A 164 14.04 1.34 -25.39
C ASP A 164 14.04 2.84 -25.05
N ASN A 165 12.88 3.47 -24.87
CA ASN A 165 12.76 4.87 -24.44
C ASN A 165 13.32 5.14 -23.03
N LEU A 166 13.33 4.13 -22.16
CA LEU A 166 13.95 4.26 -20.83
C LEU A 166 15.49 4.24 -20.96
N ASN A 167 16.04 3.49 -21.92
CA ASN A 167 17.49 3.36 -22.15
C ASN A 167 18.27 2.98 -20.87
N VAL A 168 17.68 2.12 -20.03
CA VAL A 168 18.28 1.59 -18.80
C VAL A 168 18.26 0.07 -18.90
N GLY A 169 19.43 -0.54 -19.14
CA GLY A 169 19.53 -1.98 -19.45
C GLY A 169 19.16 -2.92 -18.31
N GLU A 170 19.06 -2.42 -17.08
CA GLU A 170 18.75 -3.20 -15.87
C GLU A 170 17.32 -2.97 -15.34
N ALA A 171 16.51 -2.14 -16.03
CA ALA A 171 15.16 -1.82 -15.57
C ALA A 171 14.18 -2.99 -15.77
N ALA A 172 13.74 -3.58 -14.65
CA ALA A 172 12.74 -4.64 -14.62
C ALA A 172 11.33 -4.13 -14.30
N TYR A 173 11.22 -3.02 -13.55
CA TYR A 173 9.92 -2.47 -13.14
C TYR A 173 9.85 -0.95 -13.20
N ILE A 174 8.63 -0.44 -13.43
CA ILE A 174 8.25 0.95 -13.13
C ILE A 174 7.41 0.93 -11.85
N ALA A 175 7.90 1.61 -10.82
CA ALA A 175 7.17 1.78 -9.58
C ALA A 175 6.51 3.15 -9.51
N THR A 176 5.25 3.20 -9.04
CA THR A 176 4.56 4.45 -8.72
C THR A 176 4.26 4.56 -7.24
N TYR A 177 4.30 5.77 -6.72
CA TYR A 177 4.00 6.10 -5.32
C TYR A 177 3.11 7.33 -5.28
N ARG A 178 2.19 7.37 -4.33
CA ARG A 178 1.64 8.65 -3.86
C ARG A 178 2.65 9.26 -2.91
N VAL A 179 3.10 10.47 -3.17
CA VAL A 179 3.97 11.22 -2.27
C VAL A 179 3.16 12.36 -1.66
N SER A 180 3.18 12.54 -0.34
CA SER A 180 2.41 13.62 0.29
C SER A 180 3.04 14.12 1.57
N ASN A 181 2.77 15.38 1.92
CA ASN A 181 3.17 16.00 3.18
C ASN A 181 2.31 15.59 4.39
N PHE A 182 1.37 14.68 4.20
CA PHE A 182 0.48 14.13 5.23
C PHE A 182 0.52 12.62 5.20
N GLY A 183 0.30 12.02 6.37
CA GLY A 183 0.35 10.59 6.69
C GLY A 183 -0.18 10.23 8.06
N ASN A 184 -0.47 8.96 8.27
CA ASN A 184 -1.05 8.42 9.50
C ASN A 184 -0.09 7.49 10.27
N CYS A 185 1.23 7.72 10.17
CA CYS A 185 2.28 6.98 10.90
C CYS A 185 2.05 6.86 12.41
N HIS A 186 1.35 7.83 13.02
CA HIS A 186 1.04 7.86 14.45
C HIS A 186 -0.48 7.72 14.73
N GLY A 187 -1.23 7.26 13.73
CA GLY A 187 -2.67 7.17 13.73
C GLY A 187 -3.40 8.31 13.00
N PRO A 188 -4.68 8.10 12.68
CA PRO A 188 -5.51 8.95 11.86
C PRO A 188 -5.77 10.28 12.55
N GLY A 189 -5.64 11.34 11.77
CA GLY A 189 -5.97 12.69 12.21
C GLY A 189 -4.92 13.34 13.13
N ARG A 190 -3.82 12.65 13.46
CA ARG A 190 -2.71 13.27 14.22
C ARG A 190 -1.84 14.10 13.28
N GLY A 191 -1.71 15.38 13.59
CA GLY A 191 -0.87 16.31 12.82
C GLY A 191 -1.35 16.49 11.37
N VAL A 192 -2.66 16.58 11.11
CA VAL A 192 -3.13 16.96 9.77
C VAL A 192 -2.58 18.35 9.46
N PRO A 193 -1.76 18.54 8.40
CA PRO A 193 -1.23 19.86 8.08
C PRO A 193 -2.35 20.79 7.63
N ALA A 194 -2.18 22.10 7.84
CA ALA A 194 -3.14 23.11 7.39
C ALA A 194 -3.32 23.10 5.86
N THR A 195 -2.25 22.77 5.13
CA THR A 195 -2.22 22.59 3.68
C THR A 195 -1.79 21.18 3.32
N TYR A 196 -2.53 20.57 2.41
CA TYR A 196 -2.37 19.17 2.00
C TYR A 196 -1.94 19.13 0.54
N HIS A 197 -0.78 18.52 0.27
CA HIS A 197 -0.21 18.41 -1.07
C HIS A 197 0.09 16.95 -1.41
N ASN A 198 -0.28 16.54 -2.62
CA ASN A 198 0.15 15.27 -3.19
C ASN A 198 0.96 15.50 -4.45
N TYR A 199 1.94 14.63 -4.59
CA TYR A 199 2.75 14.44 -5.77
C TYR A 199 2.62 12.99 -6.21
N ILE A 200 2.98 12.72 -7.46
CA ILE A 200 3.31 11.37 -7.90
C ILE A 200 4.81 11.17 -7.72
N GLY A 201 5.20 10.04 -7.16
CA GLY A 201 6.56 9.52 -7.20
C GLY A 201 6.66 8.41 -8.23
N ILE A 202 7.71 8.38 -9.03
CA ILE A 202 7.99 7.31 -10.00
C ILE A 202 9.45 6.89 -9.84
N ALA A 203 9.74 5.59 -9.89
CA ALA A 203 11.10 5.06 -9.90
C ALA A 203 11.23 3.89 -10.87
N LEU A 204 12.41 3.74 -11.49
CA LEU A 204 12.79 2.53 -12.19
C LEU A 204 13.48 1.58 -11.22
N LEU A 205 13.06 0.30 -11.21
CA LEU A 205 13.62 -0.71 -10.32
C LEU A 205 14.25 -1.87 -11.09
N ASP A 206 15.26 -2.50 -10.49
CA ASP A 206 15.85 -3.76 -10.96
C ASP A 206 15.01 -4.98 -10.52
N GLU A 207 15.47 -6.20 -10.86
CA GLU A 207 14.80 -7.46 -10.50
C GLU A 207 14.71 -7.72 -8.99
N ASP A 208 15.62 -7.13 -8.23
CA ASP A 208 15.67 -7.17 -6.76
C ASP A 208 14.90 -6.01 -6.12
N LEU A 209 14.17 -5.25 -6.95
CA LEU A 209 13.36 -4.08 -6.61
C LEU A 209 14.16 -2.89 -6.08
N ASN A 210 15.48 -2.83 -6.26
CA ASN A 210 16.25 -1.63 -5.91
C ASN A 210 16.03 -0.53 -6.95
N ILE A 211 16.04 0.73 -6.49
CA ILE A 211 15.99 1.87 -7.40
C ILE A 211 17.31 1.95 -8.17
N ILE A 212 17.22 1.89 -9.50
CA ILE A 212 18.38 1.87 -10.38
C ILE A 212 19.09 3.22 -10.37
N GLN A 213 20.40 3.19 -10.58
CA GLN A 213 21.21 4.37 -10.82
C GLN A 213 21.74 4.41 -12.25
N GLN A 214 21.79 5.61 -12.82
CA GLN A 214 22.47 5.89 -14.08
C GLN A 214 23.39 7.10 -13.90
N ASP A 215 24.66 6.94 -14.26
CA ASP A 215 25.71 7.95 -14.07
C ASP A 215 25.85 8.44 -12.62
N GLY A 216 25.59 7.55 -11.64
CA GLY A 216 25.65 7.86 -10.21
C GLY A 216 24.46 8.65 -9.65
N GLU A 217 23.41 8.88 -10.44
CA GLU A 217 22.14 9.44 -9.97
C GLU A 217 21.04 8.38 -10.02
N TYR A 218 20.12 8.41 -9.04
CA TYR A 218 18.99 7.50 -9.01
C TYR A 218 17.94 7.85 -10.09
N CYS A 219 17.38 6.82 -10.72
CA CYS A 219 16.33 6.91 -11.72
C CYS A 219 14.94 7.05 -11.08
N ASP A 220 14.77 8.09 -10.27
CA ASP A 220 13.50 8.43 -9.63
C ASP A 220 13.11 9.90 -9.83
N VAL A 221 11.81 10.18 -9.66
CA VAL A 221 11.24 11.52 -9.83
C VAL A 221 10.01 11.73 -8.96
N VAL A 222 9.81 12.97 -8.53
CA VAL A 222 8.59 13.45 -7.87
C VAL A 222 8.00 14.61 -8.65
N ILE A 223 6.71 14.56 -8.95
CA ILE A 223 6.03 15.52 -9.83
C ILE A 223 4.72 16.01 -9.20
N ASP A 224 4.49 17.33 -9.21
CA ASP A 224 3.20 17.92 -8.84
C ASP A 224 2.25 17.93 -10.06
N LEU A 225 1.54 16.82 -10.26
CA LEU A 225 0.57 16.70 -11.36
C LEU A 225 -0.60 17.70 -11.22
N ASN A 226 -1.02 17.99 -9.98
CA ASN A 226 -2.20 18.83 -9.76
C ASN A 226 -1.91 20.28 -10.12
N GLU A 227 -0.74 20.80 -9.71
CA GLU A 227 -0.30 22.14 -10.07
C GLU A 227 -0.08 22.27 -11.59
N GLN A 228 0.59 21.32 -12.22
CA GLN A 228 1.02 21.46 -13.61
C GLN A 228 -0.10 21.24 -14.63
N LEU A 229 -1.07 20.35 -14.35
CA LEU A 229 -2.14 20.03 -15.30
C LEU A 229 -3.41 20.85 -15.10
N PHE A 230 -3.67 21.35 -13.89
CA PHE A 230 -4.86 22.16 -13.59
C PHE A 230 -4.55 23.62 -13.23
N GLY A 231 -3.26 23.97 -13.13
CA GLY A 231 -2.77 25.30 -12.82
C GLY A 231 -2.94 25.69 -11.34
N PRO A 232 -2.24 26.75 -10.89
CA PRO A 232 -2.47 27.35 -9.58
C PRO A 232 -3.83 28.06 -9.61
N LYS A 233 -4.92 27.36 -9.24
CA LYS A 233 -6.18 28.04 -8.98
C LYS A 233 -6.00 28.96 -7.77
N ARG A 234 -6.47 30.21 -7.83
CA ARG A 234 -6.56 31.11 -6.67
C ARG A 234 -7.45 30.46 -5.59
N GLY A 235 -6.88 29.65 -4.70
CA GLY A 235 -7.58 28.84 -3.71
C GLY A 235 -6.85 27.52 -3.38
N LYS A 236 -7.51 26.61 -2.64
CA LYS A 236 -6.98 25.25 -2.40
C LYS A 236 -6.95 24.48 -3.72
N THR A 237 -5.77 24.12 -4.23
CA THR A 237 -5.62 23.29 -5.44
C THR A 237 -6.49 22.03 -5.29
N PRO A 238 -7.39 21.73 -6.25
CA PRO A 238 -8.11 20.47 -6.23
C PRO A 238 -7.09 19.33 -6.27
N GLN A 239 -7.02 18.55 -5.21
CA GLN A 239 -6.12 17.40 -5.13
C GLN A 239 -6.84 16.19 -5.77
N SER A 240 -7.14 16.29 -7.06
CA SER A 240 -7.94 15.30 -7.81
C SER A 240 -7.08 14.16 -8.36
N LEU A 241 -5.82 14.44 -8.72
CA LEU A 241 -4.85 13.43 -9.16
C LEU A 241 -4.11 12.90 -7.94
N GLN A 242 -4.63 11.81 -7.39
CA GLN A 242 -4.06 11.04 -6.29
C GLN A 242 -4.13 9.56 -6.65
N ASP A 243 -3.42 8.72 -5.90
CA ASP A 243 -3.49 7.25 -6.01
C ASP A 243 -3.31 6.81 -7.46
N CYS A 244 -2.19 7.24 -8.05
CA CYS A 244 -1.89 7.05 -9.44
C CYS A 244 -1.15 5.73 -9.70
N GLN A 245 -1.44 5.12 -10.84
CA GLN A 245 -0.85 3.87 -11.30
C GLN A 245 -0.49 3.98 -12.78
N ILE A 246 0.63 3.36 -13.15
CA ILE A 246 1.05 3.23 -14.53
C ILE A 246 0.76 1.80 -14.97
N TYR A 247 0.15 1.64 -16.13
CA TYR A 247 -0.11 0.35 -16.74
C TYR A 247 0.03 0.45 -18.26
N THR A 248 0.10 -0.71 -18.91
CA THR A 248 0.16 -0.79 -20.37
C THR A 248 -1.16 -1.28 -20.96
N ALA A 249 -1.46 -0.80 -22.16
CA ALA A 249 -2.68 -1.16 -22.89
C ALA A 249 -2.38 -1.30 -24.39
N PRO A 250 -3.18 -2.12 -25.12
CA PRO A 250 -2.98 -2.27 -26.55
C PRO A 250 -3.76 -1.16 -27.28
N SER A 251 -3.11 -0.45 -28.20
CA SER A 251 -3.80 0.51 -29.07
C SER A 251 -4.73 -0.18 -30.09
N ASN A 252 -4.58 -1.49 -30.27
CA ASN A 252 -5.44 -2.30 -31.10
C ASN A 252 -5.91 -3.53 -30.29
N PRO A 253 -7.22 -3.72 -30.07
CA PRO A 253 -7.74 -4.83 -29.27
C PRO A 253 -7.46 -6.22 -29.86
N HIS A 254 -6.98 -6.31 -31.10
CA HIS A 254 -6.56 -7.55 -31.75
C HIS A 254 -5.07 -7.89 -31.56
N THR A 255 -4.32 -7.03 -30.86
CA THR A 255 -2.89 -7.26 -30.59
C THR A 255 -2.68 -7.75 -29.17
N THR A 256 -1.69 -8.61 -28.99
CA THR A 256 -1.25 -9.09 -27.67
C THR A 256 -0.13 -8.24 -27.07
N ILE A 257 0.48 -7.37 -27.86
CA ILE A 257 1.55 -6.47 -27.44
C ILE A 257 0.94 -5.17 -26.96
N PHE A 258 1.31 -4.76 -25.75
CA PHE A 258 0.87 -3.51 -25.13
C PHE A 258 1.83 -2.38 -25.51
N ASN A 259 1.37 -1.47 -26.36
CA ASN A 259 2.17 -0.39 -26.94
C ASN A 259 1.79 1.02 -26.44
N LEU A 260 0.82 1.13 -25.53
CA LEU A 260 0.50 2.37 -24.85
C LEU A 260 0.93 2.29 -23.40
N LEU A 261 1.63 3.32 -22.92
CA LEU A 261 1.87 3.55 -21.50
C LEU A 261 0.87 4.57 -20.98
N LEU A 262 0.05 4.17 -20.00
CA LEU A 262 -1.05 4.98 -19.49
C LEU A 262 -0.82 5.30 -18.00
N LEU A 263 -1.09 6.54 -17.62
CA LEU A 263 -1.15 6.98 -16.24
C LEU A 263 -2.60 7.19 -15.84
N GLN A 264 -3.08 6.40 -14.87
CA GLN A 264 -4.41 6.56 -14.29
C GLN A 264 -4.31 7.08 -12.86
N CYS A 265 -5.07 8.12 -12.55
CA CYS A 265 -5.17 8.72 -11.23
C CYS A 265 -6.64 8.89 -10.86
N ASN A 266 -7.13 8.11 -9.89
CA ASN A 266 -8.56 8.06 -9.53
C ASN A 266 -9.46 7.88 -10.76
N GLU A 267 -10.19 8.93 -11.15
CA GLU A 267 -11.15 8.95 -12.26
C GLU A 267 -10.55 9.38 -13.61
N TYR A 268 -9.28 9.78 -13.62
CA TYR A 268 -8.59 10.31 -14.80
C TYR A 268 -7.60 9.32 -15.36
N VAL A 269 -7.42 9.35 -16.68
CA VAL A 269 -6.36 8.62 -17.39
C VAL A 269 -5.76 9.51 -18.47
N MET A 270 -4.47 9.31 -18.75
CA MET A 270 -3.80 9.92 -19.90
C MET A 270 -2.69 9.01 -20.44
N PRO A 271 -2.46 9.03 -21.76
CA PRO A 271 -1.26 8.44 -22.33
C PRO A 271 -0.03 9.25 -21.94
N ILE A 272 1.04 8.55 -21.58
CA ILE A 272 2.29 9.13 -21.10
C ILE A 272 3.49 8.54 -21.84
N ARG A 273 4.62 9.23 -21.73
CA ARG A 273 5.95 8.73 -22.08
C ARG A 273 6.87 8.92 -20.88
N LEU A 274 7.66 7.90 -20.59
CA LEU A 274 8.76 7.98 -19.64
C LEU A 274 10.07 7.90 -20.42
N THR A 275 11.01 8.76 -20.05
CA THR A 275 12.34 8.83 -20.68
C THR A 275 13.38 9.11 -19.60
N VAL A 276 14.59 8.59 -19.76
CA VAL A 276 15.70 8.96 -18.89
C VAL A 276 16.51 10.09 -19.51
N SER A 277 16.73 11.16 -18.75
CA SER A 277 17.44 12.38 -19.14
C SER A 277 18.83 12.04 -19.69
N GLY A 278 19.06 12.41 -20.96
CA GLY A 278 20.22 12.00 -21.75
C GLY A 278 19.84 11.14 -22.97
N ALA A 279 18.66 10.52 -22.97
CA ALA A 279 18.10 9.80 -24.12
C ALA A 279 17.23 10.68 -25.04
N PHE A 280 17.15 11.99 -24.78
CA PHE A 280 16.40 12.93 -25.63
C PHE A 280 17.19 13.25 -26.89
N ASP A 281 16.79 12.64 -28.01
CA ASP A 281 17.06 13.21 -29.33
C ASP A 281 16.13 14.43 -29.49
N GLU A 282 16.70 15.62 -29.68
CA GLU A 282 15.98 16.90 -29.84
C GLU A 282 14.97 16.93 -31.02
N GLN A 283 14.84 15.83 -31.78
CA GLN A 283 14.10 15.76 -33.03
C GLN A 283 12.63 15.32 -32.94
N GLN A 284 12.09 14.97 -31.77
CA GLN A 284 10.69 14.52 -31.64
C GLN A 284 9.70 15.53 -31.01
N SER A 285 9.99 16.84 -31.04
CA SER A 285 8.95 17.87 -30.80
C SER A 285 8.03 18.00 -32.03
N THR A 286 7.22 16.98 -32.31
CA THR A 286 6.09 17.14 -33.22
C THR A 286 5.02 18.00 -32.55
N LYS A 287 4.64 19.11 -33.21
CA LYS A 287 3.48 19.96 -32.86
C LYS A 287 2.30 19.10 -32.36
N GLY A 288 1.96 19.19 -31.07
CA GLY A 288 0.88 18.41 -30.47
C GLY A 288 0.66 18.77 -29.01
N GLU A 289 -0.43 18.28 -28.42
CA GLU A 289 -0.90 18.56 -27.04
C GLU A 289 0.02 18.02 -25.92
N GLU A 290 1.26 17.66 -26.24
CA GLU A 290 2.21 17.08 -25.30
C GLU A 290 2.63 18.11 -24.24
N VAL A 291 2.71 17.66 -22.98
CA VAL A 291 3.14 18.45 -21.83
C VAL A 291 4.25 17.71 -21.12
N THR A 292 5.48 18.21 -21.25
CA THR A 292 6.60 17.75 -20.43
C THR A 292 6.40 18.27 -19.00
N LEU A 293 6.32 17.36 -18.03
CA LEU A 293 6.00 17.70 -16.65
C LEU A 293 7.28 17.98 -15.88
N HIS A 294 7.37 19.17 -15.27
CA HIS A 294 8.53 19.57 -14.50
C HIS A 294 8.71 18.70 -13.25
N ASN A 295 9.94 18.28 -13.02
CA ASN A 295 10.27 17.52 -11.82
C ASN A 295 10.31 18.46 -10.62
N LYS A 296 9.56 18.14 -9.56
CA LYS A 296 9.70 18.79 -8.25
C LYS A 296 10.98 18.32 -7.56
N TYR A 297 11.25 17.02 -7.65
CA TYR A 297 12.50 16.38 -7.25
C TYR A 297 12.90 15.35 -8.30
N GLY A 298 14.21 15.14 -8.46
CA GLY A 298 14.77 14.16 -9.39
C GLY A 298 15.08 14.77 -10.76
N SER A 299 16.15 14.32 -11.38
CA SER A 299 16.67 14.86 -12.65
C SER A 299 16.72 13.80 -13.75
N LYS A 300 16.80 12.52 -13.41
CA LYS A 300 17.04 11.45 -14.39
C LYS A 300 15.78 10.95 -15.06
N LEU A 301 14.64 10.88 -14.39
CA LEU A 301 13.42 10.42 -15.04
C LEU A 301 12.54 11.61 -15.45
N GLN A 302 12.08 11.62 -16.70
CA GLN A 302 11.21 12.65 -17.26
C GLN A 302 9.89 12.02 -17.69
N LEU A 303 8.79 12.54 -17.13
CA LEU A 303 7.44 12.19 -17.52
C LEU A 303 6.88 13.23 -18.50
N THR A 304 6.35 12.75 -19.61
CA THR A 304 5.64 13.59 -20.60
C THR A 304 4.23 13.08 -20.75
N ALA A 305 3.24 13.93 -20.51
CA ALA A 305 1.85 13.65 -20.85
C ALA A 305 1.67 13.86 -22.35
N LEU A 306 1.20 12.84 -23.07
CA LEU A 306 0.98 12.97 -24.53
C LEU A 306 -0.31 13.72 -24.84
N HIS A 307 -1.27 13.67 -23.92
CA HIS A 307 -2.51 14.43 -23.95
C HIS A 307 -2.91 14.86 -22.53
N LYS A 308 -3.81 15.85 -22.41
CA LYS A 308 -4.39 16.26 -21.13
C LYS A 308 -5.24 15.15 -20.51
N PRO A 309 -5.27 14.98 -19.17
CA PRO A 309 -6.08 13.96 -18.50
C PRO A 309 -7.55 13.97 -18.92
N TYR A 310 -8.07 12.78 -19.21
CA TYR A 310 -9.48 12.56 -19.51
C TYR A 310 -10.18 11.79 -18.38
N MET A 311 -11.36 12.24 -17.98
CA MET A 311 -12.16 11.55 -16.96
C MET A 311 -12.86 10.35 -17.59
N ILE A 312 -12.50 9.15 -17.15
CA ILE A 312 -13.12 7.91 -17.64
C ILE A 312 -14.34 7.52 -16.79
N ILE A 313 -14.27 7.61 -15.46
CA ILE A 313 -15.34 7.12 -14.59
C ILE A 313 -15.54 8.11 -13.46
N ARG A 314 -16.64 8.88 -13.51
CA ARG A 314 -16.94 9.89 -12.50
C ARG A 314 -17.02 9.26 -11.09
N ASN A 315 -16.31 9.87 -10.14
CA ASN A 315 -16.10 9.38 -8.78
C ASN A 315 -15.42 8.01 -8.69
N GLY A 316 -14.73 7.57 -9.75
CA GLY A 316 -13.90 6.37 -9.76
C GLY A 316 -12.70 6.52 -8.84
N LYS A 317 -12.38 5.46 -8.08
CA LYS A 317 -11.23 5.39 -7.17
C LYS A 317 -10.70 3.96 -7.13
N ASN A 318 -9.38 3.81 -7.00
CA ASN A 318 -8.70 2.52 -6.83
C ASN A 318 -9.15 1.47 -7.88
N MET A 319 -9.31 1.91 -9.12
CA MET A 319 -9.69 1.06 -10.25
C MET A 319 -8.44 0.45 -10.85
N HIS A 320 -8.52 -0.78 -11.36
CA HIS A 320 -7.35 -1.46 -11.91
C HIS A 320 -7.61 -1.95 -13.33
N HIS A 321 -6.64 -1.74 -14.19
CA HIS A 321 -6.66 -2.30 -15.54
C HIS A 321 -6.42 -3.81 -15.49
N PHE A 322 -7.15 -4.55 -16.33
CA PHE A 322 -6.89 -5.96 -16.57
C PHE A 322 -7.27 -6.37 -17.99
N GLY A 323 -6.59 -7.39 -18.50
CA GLY A 323 -6.84 -7.92 -19.84
C GLY A 323 -6.64 -6.89 -20.96
N PRO A 324 -7.21 -7.11 -22.16
CA PRO A 324 -6.98 -6.28 -23.34
C PRO A 324 -7.87 -5.02 -23.40
N GLY A 325 -8.21 -4.42 -22.26
CA GLY A 325 -9.07 -3.23 -22.24
C GLY A 325 -10.22 -3.28 -21.24
N TYR A 326 -10.00 -3.80 -20.04
CA TYR A 326 -11.01 -3.74 -18.98
C TYR A 326 -10.47 -2.98 -17.79
N ILE A 327 -11.35 -2.22 -17.14
CA ILE A 327 -11.08 -1.55 -15.87
C ILE A 327 -12.03 -2.11 -14.84
N GLU A 328 -11.49 -2.69 -13.78
CA GLU A 328 -12.25 -3.16 -12.64
C GLU A 328 -12.65 -1.96 -11.77
N THR A 329 -13.95 -1.84 -11.52
CA THR A 329 -14.52 -0.75 -10.71
C THR A 329 -14.94 -1.22 -9.32
N TRP A 330 -15.37 -2.49 -9.21
CA TRP A 330 -15.71 -3.11 -7.92
C TRP A 330 -15.37 -4.60 -7.92
N PRO A 331 -14.41 -5.06 -7.10
CA PRO A 331 -13.99 -6.46 -7.07
C PRO A 331 -14.96 -7.41 -6.34
N SER A 332 -16.12 -6.93 -5.89
CA SER A 332 -17.11 -7.77 -5.20
C SER A 332 -18.54 -7.54 -5.65
N GLY A 333 -19.26 -8.66 -5.70
CA GLY A 333 -20.68 -8.89 -5.46
C GLY A 333 -21.63 -7.72 -5.60
N PRO A 334 -22.11 -7.43 -6.83
CA PRO A 334 -21.67 -8.02 -8.09
C PRO A 334 -20.30 -7.47 -8.52
N HIS A 335 -19.41 -8.31 -9.07
CA HIS A 335 -18.14 -7.85 -9.67
C HIS A 335 -18.47 -6.86 -10.81
N GLU A 336 -17.98 -5.63 -10.71
CA GLU A 336 -18.24 -4.57 -11.70
C GLU A 336 -16.99 -4.16 -12.46
N TYR A 337 -17.14 -4.08 -13.77
CA TYR A 337 -16.06 -3.73 -14.69
C TYR A 337 -16.59 -2.88 -15.85
N VAL A 338 -15.69 -2.13 -16.46
CA VAL A 338 -15.95 -1.28 -17.62
C VAL A 338 -15.04 -1.72 -18.76
N LYS A 339 -15.58 -1.85 -19.97
CA LYS A 339 -14.75 -2.05 -21.16
C LYS A 339 -14.26 -0.69 -21.66
N MET A 340 -12.96 -0.62 -21.93
CA MET A 340 -12.28 0.54 -22.48
C MET A 340 -11.89 0.28 -23.93
N ASP A 341 -12.03 1.30 -24.76
CA ASP A 341 -11.44 1.34 -26.09
C ASP A 341 -10.22 2.28 -26.08
N PHE A 342 -9.03 1.69 -26.23
CA PHE A 342 -7.76 2.41 -26.26
C PHE A 342 -7.26 2.72 -27.67
N SER A 343 -8.10 2.50 -28.70
CA SER A 343 -7.72 2.77 -30.10
C SER A 343 -7.72 4.24 -30.49
N SER A 344 -8.44 5.08 -29.74
CA SER A 344 -8.50 6.52 -29.98
C SER A 344 -8.61 7.31 -28.69
N TYR A 345 -8.04 8.51 -28.67
CA TYR A 345 -8.10 9.44 -27.55
C TYR A 345 -9.11 10.56 -27.83
N PRO A 346 -9.99 10.96 -26.87
CA PRO A 346 -10.13 10.44 -25.51
C PRO A 346 -10.68 9.02 -25.50
N PHE A 347 -10.21 8.20 -24.54
CA PHE A 347 -10.63 6.81 -24.45
C PHE A 347 -12.12 6.70 -24.16
N VAL A 348 -12.81 5.92 -24.98
CA VAL A 348 -14.25 5.69 -24.87
C VAL A 348 -14.49 4.48 -23.97
N ASN A 349 -15.49 4.57 -23.12
CA ASN A 349 -15.89 3.45 -22.28
C ASN A 349 -17.33 3.00 -22.55
N SER A 350 -17.59 1.73 -22.25
CA SER A 350 -18.95 1.21 -22.20
C SER A 350 -19.62 1.58 -20.88
N ALA A 351 -20.93 1.32 -20.79
CA ALA A 351 -21.60 1.28 -19.50
C ALA A 351 -20.92 0.26 -18.55
N SER A 352 -20.97 0.55 -17.25
CA SER A 352 -20.54 -0.40 -16.21
C SER A 352 -21.35 -1.69 -16.33
N MET A 353 -20.63 -2.82 -16.37
CA MET A 353 -21.18 -4.16 -16.46
C MET A 353 -21.05 -4.85 -15.10
N LYS A 354 -21.98 -5.77 -14.83
CA LYS A 354 -22.03 -6.58 -13.61
C LYS A 354 -21.91 -8.05 -13.99
N ALA A 355 -20.97 -8.76 -13.38
CA ALA A 355 -20.92 -10.21 -13.49
C ALA A 355 -22.23 -10.79 -12.91
N PRO A 356 -22.91 -11.70 -13.64
CA PRO A 356 -24.19 -12.27 -13.21
C PRO A 356 -24.01 -13.39 -12.17
N GLY A 357 -22.81 -13.97 -12.04
CA GLY A 357 -22.52 -15.04 -11.11
C GLY A 357 -22.72 -14.61 -9.65
N LEU A 358 -23.29 -15.52 -8.86
CA LEU A 358 -23.30 -15.38 -7.40
C LEU A 358 -21.88 -15.41 -6.88
N GLU A 359 -21.55 -14.56 -5.91
CA GLU A 359 -20.25 -14.64 -5.27
C GLU A 359 -20.12 -15.95 -4.48
N PRO A 360 -19.00 -16.66 -4.62
CA PRO A 360 -18.73 -17.84 -3.80
C PRO A 360 -18.50 -17.42 -2.35
N ASP A 361 -18.82 -18.34 -1.44
CA ASP A 361 -18.43 -18.20 -0.03
C ASP A 361 -16.91 -18.15 0.11
N SER A 362 -16.45 -17.40 1.11
CA SER A 362 -15.03 -17.36 1.43
C SER A 362 -14.52 -18.72 1.90
N SER A 363 -13.27 -19.04 1.56
CA SER A 363 -12.61 -20.27 1.98
C SER A 363 -12.44 -20.37 3.49
N TYR A 364 -12.28 -19.23 4.17
CA TYR A 364 -12.27 -19.11 5.63
C TYR A 364 -13.35 -18.14 6.08
N LYS A 365 -13.96 -18.42 7.23
CA LYS A 365 -14.90 -17.48 7.86
C LYS A 365 -14.15 -16.25 8.33
N THR A 366 -14.82 -15.10 8.25
CA THR A 366 -14.32 -13.88 8.88
C THR A 366 -14.76 -13.89 10.35
N PRO A 367 -13.87 -13.54 11.30
CA PRO A 367 -14.23 -13.51 12.72
C PRO A 367 -15.37 -12.55 13.10
N ASP A 368 -15.70 -11.56 12.27
CA ASP A 368 -16.57 -10.43 12.65
C ASP A 368 -17.63 -10.07 11.58
N ASN A 369 -18.83 -9.74 12.04
CA ASN A 369 -19.95 -9.17 11.27
C ASN A 369 -19.88 -7.64 11.16
N ASN A 370 -18.93 -6.96 11.82
CA ASN A 370 -18.80 -5.50 11.83
C ASN A 370 -18.03 -4.92 10.63
N LEU A 371 -17.87 -5.65 9.54
CA LEU A 371 -17.26 -5.12 8.31
C LEU A 371 -18.33 -4.53 7.38
N ILE A 372 -17.95 -3.55 6.55
CA ILE A 372 -18.84 -3.08 5.48
C ILE A 372 -19.11 -4.26 4.54
N ASP A 373 -20.35 -4.36 4.05
CA ASP A 373 -20.84 -5.56 3.38
C ASP A 373 -20.17 -5.82 2.02
N ARG A 374 -19.65 -4.77 1.37
CA ARG A 374 -19.05 -4.83 0.04
C ARG A 374 -17.55 -4.53 0.08
N ASP A 375 -16.76 -5.33 -0.64
CA ASP A 375 -15.34 -5.05 -0.85
C ASP A 375 -15.18 -3.86 -1.79
N SER A 376 -14.16 -3.05 -1.57
CA SER A 376 -13.88 -1.83 -2.34
C SER A 376 -12.39 -1.68 -2.57
N GLY A 377 -12.01 -1.13 -3.73
CA GLY A 377 -10.61 -1.05 -4.14
C GLY A 377 -10.06 -2.43 -4.43
N SER A 378 -9.44 -2.57 -5.59
CA SER A 378 -8.76 -3.80 -5.95
C SER A 378 -7.25 -3.61 -6.01
N ALA A 379 -6.52 -4.70 -6.22
CA ALA A 379 -5.23 -4.72 -6.86
C ALA A 379 -5.25 -5.90 -7.84
N CYS A 380 -5.30 -5.61 -9.13
CA CYS A 380 -5.51 -6.58 -10.21
C CYS A 380 -4.37 -6.49 -11.23
N CYS A 381 -3.95 -7.58 -11.85
CA CYS A 381 -4.14 -8.98 -11.46
C CYS A 381 -3.11 -9.84 -12.19
N VAL A 382 -2.93 -11.07 -11.69
CA VAL A 382 -1.98 -12.04 -12.24
C VAL A 382 -2.69 -13.35 -12.60
N PRO A 383 -2.23 -14.06 -13.64
CA PRO A 383 -2.77 -15.37 -13.98
C PRO A 383 -2.36 -16.44 -12.97
N ILE A 384 -3.29 -17.34 -12.67
CA ILE A 384 -3.07 -18.53 -11.85
C ILE A 384 -3.63 -19.80 -12.50
N HIS A 385 -3.00 -20.93 -12.19
CA HIS A 385 -3.51 -22.25 -12.53
C HIS A 385 -4.46 -22.74 -11.43
N TRP A 386 -5.71 -23.03 -11.81
CA TRP A 386 -6.74 -23.50 -10.91
C TRP A 386 -7.13 -24.94 -11.26
N ALA A 387 -6.76 -25.88 -10.39
CA ALA A 387 -7.16 -27.27 -10.50
C ALA A 387 -8.28 -27.61 -9.51
N GLU A 388 -9.40 -28.11 -10.02
CA GLU A 388 -10.59 -28.52 -9.26
C GLU A 388 -11.27 -29.70 -9.95
N ASN A 389 -11.59 -30.76 -9.20
CA ASN A 389 -12.25 -31.98 -9.73
C ASN A 389 -11.56 -32.63 -10.95
N GLY A 390 -10.23 -32.52 -11.05
CA GLY A 390 -9.44 -33.06 -12.16
C GLY A 390 -9.40 -32.16 -13.40
N GLU A 391 -10.16 -31.06 -13.42
CA GLU A 391 -10.08 -30.04 -14.47
C GLU A 391 -9.10 -28.95 -14.06
N THR A 392 -8.25 -28.52 -15.00
CA THR A 392 -7.35 -27.37 -14.83
C THR A 392 -7.82 -26.23 -15.71
N LYS A 393 -8.03 -25.06 -15.12
CA LYS A 393 -8.40 -23.82 -15.82
C LYS A 393 -7.50 -22.67 -15.37
N GLN A 394 -7.40 -21.64 -16.22
CA GLN A 394 -6.71 -20.41 -15.88
C GLN A 394 -7.71 -19.42 -15.25
N LEU A 395 -7.33 -18.78 -14.15
CA LEU A 395 -8.06 -17.68 -13.53
C LEU A 395 -7.18 -16.44 -13.42
N LEU A 396 -7.79 -15.28 -13.24
CA LEU A 396 -7.11 -14.07 -12.80
C LEU A 396 -7.27 -13.94 -11.29
N MET A 397 -6.18 -13.58 -10.60
CA MET A 397 -6.13 -13.42 -9.16
C MET A 397 -5.76 -11.98 -8.80
N GLY A 398 -6.47 -11.41 -7.82
CA GLY A 398 -6.22 -10.08 -7.31
C GLY A 398 -6.50 -9.96 -5.81
N PHE A 399 -6.35 -8.76 -5.29
CA PHE A 399 -6.72 -8.42 -3.91
C PHE A 399 -7.91 -7.47 -3.87
N SER A 400 -8.77 -7.65 -2.87
CA SER A 400 -9.85 -6.71 -2.56
C SER A 400 -9.80 -6.31 -1.08
N HIS A 401 -10.38 -5.16 -0.74
CA HIS A 401 -10.35 -4.65 0.63
C HIS A 401 -11.73 -4.54 1.25
N ARG A 402 -11.80 -4.79 2.56
CA ARG A 402 -12.94 -4.38 3.40
C ARG A 402 -12.50 -3.38 4.43
N LYS A 403 -13.37 -2.39 4.61
CA LYS A 403 -13.27 -1.41 5.68
C LYS A 403 -14.20 -1.80 6.84
N THR A 404 -13.77 -1.61 8.08
CA THR A 404 -14.64 -1.80 9.26
C THR A 404 -15.79 -0.80 9.30
N ARG A 405 -16.95 -1.23 9.83
CA ARG A 405 -18.10 -0.36 10.10
C ARG A 405 -17.73 0.68 11.16
N LYS A 406 -18.33 1.86 11.05
CA LYS A 406 -18.04 3.03 11.88
C LYS A 406 -18.67 2.95 13.28
N VAL A 407 -18.39 1.93 14.09
CA VAL A 407 -18.88 1.89 15.48
C VAL A 407 -17.90 1.16 16.39
N PRO A 408 -17.32 1.82 17.44
CA PRO A 408 -17.37 3.25 17.78
C PRO A 408 -16.51 4.13 16.84
N LYS A 409 -16.70 5.46 16.82
CA LYS A 409 -15.90 6.41 16.01
C LYS A 409 -14.37 6.27 16.22
N LYS A 410 -13.94 5.84 17.41
CA LYS A 410 -12.52 5.62 17.77
C LYS A 410 -11.87 4.49 16.95
N ASP A 411 -12.65 3.57 16.41
CA ASP A 411 -12.22 2.41 15.61
C ASP A 411 -12.57 2.56 14.11
N SER A 412 -12.88 3.79 13.68
CA SER A 412 -13.04 4.09 12.26
C SER A 412 -11.70 3.91 11.53
N TYR A 413 -11.74 3.48 10.25
CA TYR A 413 -10.57 3.36 9.35
C TYR A 413 -9.71 2.10 9.46
N ASN A 414 -10.28 0.94 9.80
CA ASN A 414 -9.52 -0.30 9.64
C ASN A 414 -9.70 -0.86 8.24
N TYR A 415 -8.62 -1.32 7.61
CA TYR A 415 -8.64 -1.97 6.31
C TYR A 415 -8.01 -3.36 6.41
N VAL A 416 -8.74 -4.36 5.95
CA VAL A 416 -8.29 -5.75 5.81
C VAL A 416 -8.47 -6.18 4.38
N SER A 417 -7.65 -7.12 3.92
CA SER A 417 -7.61 -7.54 2.52
C SER A 417 -7.96 -9.01 2.39
N ARG A 418 -8.37 -9.43 1.21
CA ARG A 418 -8.49 -10.84 0.83
C ARG A 418 -7.96 -11.02 -0.57
N VAL A 419 -7.63 -12.26 -0.91
CA VAL A 419 -7.41 -12.69 -2.28
C VAL A 419 -8.76 -13.11 -2.87
N TYR A 420 -8.99 -12.81 -4.14
CA TYR A 420 -10.10 -13.37 -4.91
C TYR A 420 -9.58 -13.77 -6.29
N ALA A 421 -10.28 -14.71 -6.91
CA ALA A 421 -10.00 -15.16 -8.27
C ALA A 421 -11.26 -15.16 -9.11
N PHE A 422 -11.14 -14.80 -10.38
CA PHE A 422 -12.24 -14.67 -11.32
C PHE A 422 -11.87 -15.19 -12.71
N GLU A 423 -12.88 -15.48 -13.53
CA GLU A 423 -12.68 -15.97 -14.89
C GLU A 423 -11.96 -14.94 -15.77
N PRO A 424 -11.01 -15.32 -16.64
CA PRO A 424 -10.24 -14.37 -17.45
C PRO A 424 -11.02 -13.79 -18.63
N LYS A 425 -12.28 -14.21 -18.83
CA LYS A 425 -13.14 -13.80 -19.95
C LYS A 425 -14.49 -13.31 -19.42
N PRO A 426 -15.14 -12.36 -20.12
CA PRO A 426 -16.48 -11.93 -19.74
C PRO A 426 -17.43 -13.13 -19.58
N PRO A 427 -18.28 -13.12 -18.54
CA PRO A 427 -18.61 -11.97 -17.70
C PRO A 427 -17.74 -11.83 -16.42
N PHE A 428 -16.56 -12.44 -16.39
CA PHE A 428 -15.58 -12.33 -15.30
C PHE A 428 -16.14 -12.75 -13.94
N ASN A 429 -16.83 -13.89 -13.87
CA ASN A 429 -17.43 -14.34 -12.62
C ASN A 429 -16.34 -14.62 -11.57
N ILE A 430 -16.58 -14.21 -10.32
CA ILE A 430 -15.72 -14.59 -9.20
C ILE A 430 -15.90 -16.09 -8.94
N VAL A 431 -14.78 -16.81 -8.90
CA VAL A 431 -14.73 -18.27 -8.74
C VAL A 431 -14.32 -18.66 -7.32
N ALA A 432 -13.42 -17.91 -6.70
CA ALA A 432 -12.94 -18.19 -5.35
C ALA A 432 -12.61 -16.92 -4.57
N ARG A 433 -12.73 -16.97 -3.25
CA ARG A 433 -12.39 -15.87 -2.33
C ARG A 433 -11.75 -16.44 -1.08
N SER A 434 -10.68 -15.80 -0.61
CA SER A 434 -10.11 -16.13 0.69
C SER A 434 -10.92 -15.49 1.82
N GLY A 435 -10.62 -15.92 3.05
CA GLY A 435 -10.92 -15.11 4.23
C GLY A 435 -10.13 -13.80 4.24
N LEU A 436 -10.43 -12.93 5.20
CA LEU A 436 -9.78 -11.63 5.36
C LEU A 436 -8.52 -11.73 6.23
N PHE A 437 -7.49 -11.01 5.84
CA PHE A 437 -6.20 -10.98 6.50
C PHE A 437 -5.45 -9.65 6.25
N CYS A 438 -4.28 -9.53 6.85
CA CYS A 438 -3.28 -8.52 6.53
C CYS A 438 -1.94 -9.19 6.18
N LEU A 439 -1.08 -8.50 5.44
CA LEU A 439 0.29 -8.95 5.14
C LEU A 439 1.29 -8.57 6.24
N GLY A 440 0.83 -7.87 7.29
CA GLY A 440 1.65 -7.49 8.43
C GLY A 440 2.49 -6.23 8.22
N PHE A 441 3.33 -5.96 9.21
CA PHE A 441 4.32 -4.88 9.24
C PHE A 441 5.64 -5.31 8.59
N ALA A 442 6.56 -4.36 8.39
CA ALA A 442 7.95 -4.68 8.13
C ALA A 442 8.50 -5.44 9.36
N ASN A 443 9.28 -6.50 9.14
CA ASN A 443 9.57 -7.45 10.21
C ASN A 443 10.52 -6.84 11.24
N HIS A 444 10.38 -7.26 12.50
CA HIS A 444 11.33 -6.93 13.56
C HIS A 444 12.15 -8.16 13.88
N GLY A 445 13.36 -8.20 13.34
CA GLY A 445 14.34 -9.19 13.71
C GLY A 445 14.94 -8.94 15.08
N SER A 446 14.37 -9.58 16.09
CA SER A 446 15.07 -9.88 17.34
C SER A 446 16.02 -11.05 17.08
N THR A 447 17.16 -10.78 16.45
CA THR A 447 18.45 -11.49 16.50
C THR A 447 19.31 -10.92 15.37
N ASP A 448 20.62 -10.78 15.60
CA ASP A 448 21.61 -10.12 14.74
C ASP A 448 21.67 -10.60 13.26
N ALA A 449 20.87 -11.60 12.86
CA ALA A 449 20.80 -12.14 11.51
C ALA A 449 19.72 -11.50 10.62
N GLU A 450 18.78 -10.71 11.16
CA GLU A 450 17.71 -10.06 10.38
C GLU A 450 17.96 -8.57 10.10
N ILE A 451 19.11 -8.03 10.55
CA ILE A 451 19.60 -6.70 10.14
C ILE A 451 19.92 -6.68 8.62
N THR A 452 19.99 -7.84 7.96
CA THR A 452 20.18 -7.96 6.50
C THR A 452 18.88 -7.96 5.69
N GLN A 453 17.69 -7.81 6.29
CA GLN A 453 16.42 -7.59 5.56
C GLN A 453 16.35 -6.14 5.04
N SER A 454 17.21 -5.83 4.06
CA SER A 454 17.47 -4.50 3.47
C SER A 454 17.79 -3.39 4.47
N ASP A 455 18.85 -2.62 4.20
CA ASP A 455 19.10 -1.35 4.91
C ASP A 455 17.92 -0.35 4.77
N ASN A 456 16.88 -0.68 4.01
CA ASN A 456 15.72 0.12 3.71
C ASN A 456 14.47 -0.18 4.57
N GLU A 457 14.38 -1.32 5.29
CA GLU A 457 13.25 -1.60 6.21
C GLU A 457 13.33 -0.83 7.56
N GLN A 458 14.17 0.21 7.64
CA GLN A 458 14.50 0.99 8.85
C GLN A 458 13.36 1.80 9.50
N LEU A 459 12.09 1.60 9.11
CA LEU A 459 10.96 2.22 9.80
C LEU A 459 10.69 1.52 11.13
N GLN A 460 11.50 1.87 12.13
CA GLN A 460 11.24 1.54 13.52
C GLN A 460 10.04 2.35 14.03
N GLY A 461 9.23 1.74 14.91
CA GLY A 461 8.30 2.43 15.81
C GLY A 461 7.11 3.18 15.18
N SER A 462 6.06 3.42 15.98
CA SER A 462 4.81 4.14 15.67
C SER A 462 3.95 3.59 14.52
N ALA A 463 4.53 3.36 13.34
CA ALA A 463 3.87 2.67 12.24
C ALA A 463 3.58 1.20 12.57
N ASN A 464 4.42 0.56 13.38
CA ASN A 464 4.25 -0.83 13.86
C ASN A 464 3.44 -0.93 15.17
N ASP A 465 3.37 0.16 15.93
CA ASP A 465 2.57 0.24 17.16
C ASP A 465 1.10 0.48 16.87
N TYR A 466 0.79 1.00 15.68
CA TYR A 466 -0.57 1.32 15.29
C TYR A 466 -1.28 0.13 14.66
N LYS A 467 -1.70 -0.76 15.54
CA LYS A 467 -2.29 -2.06 15.20
C LYS A 467 -3.79 -2.00 14.95
N LEU A 468 -4.25 -2.99 14.20
CA LEU A 468 -5.65 -3.30 14.02
C LEU A 468 -6.26 -3.71 15.36
N THR A 469 -7.27 -2.96 15.80
CA THR A 469 -8.11 -3.36 16.93
C THR A 469 -9.55 -3.54 16.45
N ILE A 470 -10.11 -4.72 16.65
CA ILE A 470 -11.51 -5.04 16.35
C ILE A 470 -12.09 -5.74 17.58
N GLN A 471 -13.21 -5.22 18.10
CA GLN A 471 -13.88 -5.74 19.30
C GLN A 471 -12.94 -5.89 20.51
N GLN A 472 -12.08 -4.89 20.76
CA GLN A 472 -11.08 -4.91 21.84
C GLN A 472 -9.99 -5.99 21.72
N VAL A 473 -9.97 -6.75 20.62
CA VAL A 473 -8.88 -7.65 20.28
C VAL A 473 -7.90 -6.90 19.38
N GLU A 474 -6.65 -6.84 19.81
CA GLU A 474 -5.54 -6.34 19.00
C GLU A 474 -4.95 -7.48 18.16
N TYR A 475 -4.69 -7.19 16.89
CA TYR A 475 -4.08 -8.11 15.94
C TYR A 475 -2.70 -7.59 15.54
N ASP A 476 -1.77 -8.50 15.21
CA ASP A 476 -0.47 -8.15 14.62
C ASP A 476 -0.62 -7.75 13.13
N CYS A 477 -1.46 -6.75 12.90
CA CYS A 477 -1.83 -6.21 11.60
C CYS A 477 -1.77 -4.69 11.65
N PRO A 478 -1.33 -4.03 10.56
CA PRO A 478 -1.54 -2.61 10.40
C PRO A 478 -3.02 -2.26 10.52
N ARG A 479 -3.33 -1.13 11.15
CA ARG A 479 -4.71 -0.66 11.19
C ARG A 479 -5.23 -0.33 9.79
N ILE A 480 -4.43 0.37 8.98
CA ILE A 480 -4.71 0.59 7.56
C ILE A 480 -3.74 -0.29 6.76
N HIS A 481 -4.26 -1.37 6.17
CA HIS A 481 -3.53 -2.22 5.25
C HIS A 481 -4.23 -2.17 3.89
N PHE A 482 -3.55 -1.63 2.88
CA PHE A 482 -4.16 -1.39 1.56
C PHE A 482 -3.23 -1.89 0.45
N VAL A 483 -3.56 -3.03 -0.16
CA VAL A 483 -2.82 -3.56 -1.31
C VAL A 483 -3.14 -2.72 -2.53
N THR A 484 -2.13 -2.29 -3.25
CA THR A 484 -2.23 -1.33 -4.36
C THR A 484 -1.66 -1.85 -5.67
N GLY A 485 -0.99 -3.00 -5.63
CA GLY A 485 -0.52 -3.67 -6.83
C GLY A 485 -0.23 -5.14 -6.56
N ILE A 486 -0.36 -5.93 -7.61
CA ILE A 486 0.11 -7.30 -7.70
C ILE A 486 0.66 -7.47 -9.11
N THR A 487 1.89 -7.95 -9.22
CA THR A 487 2.53 -8.23 -10.52
C THR A 487 3.31 -9.53 -10.43
N GLU A 488 3.55 -10.20 -11.56
CA GLU A 488 4.44 -11.35 -11.60
C GLU A 488 5.89 -10.90 -11.41
N LYS A 489 6.70 -11.71 -10.72
CA LYS A 489 8.13 -11.49 -10.70
C LYS A 489 8.69 -11.76 -12.10
N LEU A 490 9.51 -10.86 -12.62
CA LEU A 490 10.07 -10.97 -13.95
C LEU A 490 10.93 -12.23 -13.98
N HIS A 491 10.76 -13.05 -15.03
CA HIS A 491 11.42 -14.35 -15.19
C HIS A 491 11.08 -15.42 -14.12
N ASP A 492 10.13 -15.16 -13.20
CA ASP A 492 9.59 -16.16 -12.25
C ASP A 492 8.06 -16.12 -12.19
N GLN A 493 7.44 -16.98 -13.01
CA GLN A 493 5.98 -17.12 -13.09
C GLN A 493 5.34 -17.72 -11.82
N ASN A 494 6.12 -18.25 -10.87
CA ASN A 494 5.59 -18.83 -9.62
C ASN A 494 5.55 -17.82 -8.49
N THR A 495 6.19 -16.66 -8.65
CA THR A 495 6.28 -15.63 -7.62
C THR A 495 5.54 -14.38 -8.08
N VAL A 496 4.88 -13.73 -7.13
CA VAL A 496 4.26 -12.42 -7.33
C VAL A 496 4.85 -11.43 -6.38
N ILE A 497 4.91 -10.19 -6.81
CA ILE A 497 5.28 -9.05 -5.99
C ILE A 497 4.00 -8.34 -5.61
N VAL A 498 3.73 -8.30 -4.31
CA VAL A 498 2.54 -7.64 -3.75
C VAL A 498 2.97 -6.32 -3.15
N SER A 499 2.46 -5.23 -3.69
CA SER A 499 2.76 -3.87 -3.26
C SER A 499 1.60 -3.30 -2.45
N TYR A 500 1.87 -2.77 -1.27
CA TYR A 500 0.84 -2.32 -0.34
C TYR A 500 1.29 -1.15 0.54
N GLY A 501 0.33 -0.33 0.95
CA GLY A 501 0.51 0.74 1.93
C GLY A 501 0.27 0.23 3.35
N VAL A 502 1.13 0.67 4.27
CA VAL A 502 1.02 0.40 5.72
C VAL A 502 0.70 1.69 6.45
N ASN A 503 -0.45 1.72 7.14
CA ASN A 503 -0.91 2.80 8.00
C ASN A 503 -0.95 4.20 7.36
N ASP A 504 -1.15 4.29 6.04
CA ASP A 504 -0.89 5.51 5.26
C ASP A 504 0.39 6.20 5.78
N CYS A 505 1.46 5.42 5.95
CA CYS A 505 2.74 5.87 6.47
C CYS A 505 3.86 5.57 5.47
N TYR A 506 3.94 4.32 5.03
CA TYR A 506 5.02 3.87 4.15
C TYR A 506 4.55 2.83 3.13
N PRO A 507 5.27 2.70 2.00
CA PRO A 507 5.04 1.67 1.00
C PRO A 507 5.82 0.41 1.37
N ARG A 508 5.27 -0.77 1.10
CA ARG A 508 5.99 -2.04 1.19
C ARG A 508 5.71 -2.90 -0.04
N MET A 509 6.73 -3.62 -0.49
CA MET A 509 6.64 -4.63 -1.54
C MET A 509 7.15 -5.95 -0.98
N VAL A 510 6.43 -7.04 -1.21
CA VAL A 510 6.82 -8.38 -0.71
C VAL A 510 6.68 -9.41 -1.81
N GLU A 511 7.64 -10.34 -1.86
CA GLU A 511 7.57 -11.49 -2.76
C GLU A 511 6.77 -12.63 -2.11
N ILE A 512 5.77 -13.15 -2.82
CA ILE A 512 4.91 -14.23 -2.35
C ILE A 512 4.78 -15.29 -3.43
N ASN A 513 4.93 -16.56 -3.06
CA ASN A 513 4.68 -17.65 -3.99
C ASN A 513 3.18 -17.75 -4.33
N LYS A 514 2.83 -17.88 -5.61
CA LYS A 514 1.45 -18.01 -6.07
C LYS A 514 0.72 -19.21 -5.47
N SER A 515 1.41 -20.33 -5.28
CA SER A 515 0.80 -21.54 -4.69
C SER A 515 0.25 -21.27 -3.30
N PHE A 516 0.94 -20.46 -2.49
CA PHE A 516 0.45 -20.02 -1.18
C PHE A 516 -0.87 -19.24 -1.30
N LEU A 517 -0.96 -18.28 -2.23
CA LEU A 517 -2.19 -17.51 -2.44
C LEU A 517 -3.34 -18.38 -2.99
N VAL A 518 -3.02 -19.37 -3.84
CA VAL A 518 -3.99 -20.36 -4.33
C VAL A 518 -4.50 -21.24 -3.20
N ASP A 519 -3.62 -21.67 -2.28
CA ASP A 519 -4.02 -22.43 -1.11
C ASP A 519 -4.96 -21.62 -0.19
N LEU A 520 -4.71 -20.32 -0.04
CA LEU A 520 -5.64 -19.43 0.66
C LEU A 520 -7.02 -19.37 0.00
N LEU A 521 -7.08 -19.32 -1.33
CA LEU A 521 -8.34 -19.36 -2.08
C LEU A 521 -9.08 -20.69 -1.93
N LYS A 522 -8.36 -21.81 -1.80
CA LYS A 522 -8.94 -23.15 -1.64
C LYS A 522 -9.28 -23.50 -0.19
N GLY A 523 -8.77 -22.74 0.78
CA GLY A 523 -8.93 -23.07 2.19
C GLY A 523 -7.96 -24.17 2.65
N LEU A 524 -6.80 -24.27 2.01
CA LEU A 524 -5.74 -25.22 2.30
C LEU A 524 -4.61 -24.51 3.06
N GLY A 525 -3.83 -25.26 3.84
CA GLY A 525 -2.51 -24.81 4.31
C GLY A 525 -2.45 -23.93 5.57
N LEU A 526 -3.53 -23.77 6.34
CA LEU A 526 -3.51 -23.00 7.60
C LEU A 526 -3.75 -23.82 8.88
N VAL A 527 -4.10 -25.11 8.75
CA VAL A 527 -4.40 -26.05 9.85
C VAL A 527 -3.26 -27.05 10.01
#